data_AF-A0A3L8CZY8-F1
#
_entry.id   AF-A0A3L8CZY8-F1
#
_cell.length_a   1.000
_cell.length_b   1.000
_cell.length_c   1.000
_cell.angle_alpha   90.00
_cell.angle_beta   90.00
_cell.angle_gamma   90.00
#
_symmetry.space_group_name_H-M   'P 1'
#
loop_
_entity.id
_entity.type
_entity.pdbx_description
1 polymer ?
#
loop_
_entity_poly.entity_id
_entity_poly.type
_entity_poly.pdbx_seq_one_letter_code
_entity_poly.pdbx_strand_id
1 'polypeptide(L)'
;MEQFSGRTATLYLRRFLHMSVESKRPATAEGLDLYAVTVTLWRQKLVVLGGCLLGVLIAIAYLLIAQPVYEAKGFVIPPTQNDIEGLNYGRTPSNRLAPYTVKDVYSIFIKNLQAESLRREFFKDHYLPVSGASEDPKGSLYAYFSESLLISVVGKDVDGRYSVTLRYGDRELASKWVEQYIIRAGQLAVLEINKNISTEAGMLAKNLHQDIVSVREV
;
A
#
# COMPACT_ATOMS: atom_id res chain seq x y z
N MET A 1 8.19 -21.60 101.47
CA MET A 1 6.93 -21.94 102.16
C MET A 1 5.82 -21.39 101.27
N GLU A 2 5.01 -22.14 100.54
CA GLU A 2 4.39 -23.44 100.76
C GLU A 2 4.36 -24.28 99.46
N GLN A 3 4.48 -25.60 99.64
CA GLN A 3 4.25 -26.65 98.65
C GLN A 3 2.77 -27.04 98.66
N PHE A 4 2.17 -27.40 97.52
CA PHE A 4 1.18 -28.48 97.32
C PHE A 4 0.98 -28.62 95.80
N SER A 5 1.65 -29.55 95.10
CA SER A 5 1.40 -31.00 94.97
C SER A 5 0.17 -31.38 94.13
N GLY A 6 0.46 -31.96 92.96
CA GLY A 6 -0.20 -33.20 92.52
C GLY A 6 -1.15 -33.15 91.33
N ARG A 7 -0.65 -33.60 90.16
CA ARG A 7 -1.19 -34.71 89.32
C ARG A 7 -0.87 -34.47 87.82
N THR A 8 0.30 -34.95 87.38
CA THR A 8 0.53 -36.17 86.57
C THR A 8 0.18 -36.05 85.08
N ALA A 9 1.26 -35.92 84.29
CA ALA A 9 1.35 -36.20 82.88
C ALA A 9 1.23 -37.70 82.59
N THR A 10 0.51 -38.06 81.52
CA THR A 10 0.59 -39.30 80.69
C THR A 10 -0.61 -39.23 79.72
N LEU A 11 -0.58 -39.49 78.40
CA LEU A 11 0.25 -40.34 77.55
C LEU A 11 0.05 -39.96 76.07
N TYR A 12 1.08 -40.22 75.28
CA TYR A 12 1.19 -40.09 73.84
C TYR A 12 0.30 -41.07 73.03
N LEU A 13 -0.01 -40.68 71.79
CA LEU A 13 -0.21 -41.48 70.57
C LEU A 13 -1.06 -42.77 70.61
N ARG A 14 -2.22 -42.76 69.91
CA ARG A 14 -2.59 -43.87 68.98
C ARG A 14 -3.70 -43.49 67.99
N ARG A 15 -3.31 -43.36 66.71
CA ARG A 15 -3.90 -44.06 65.55
C ARG A 15 -5.29 -43.63 65.01
N PHE A 16 -5.23 -42.78 63.99
CA PHE A 16 -5.76 -43.00 62.62
C PHE A 16 -6.82 -44.11 62.45
N LEU A 17 -8.07 -43.72 62.12
CA LEU A 17 -8.94 -44.26 61.05
C LEU A 17 -10.41 -43.88 61.34
N HIS A 18 -10.93 -42.87 60.66
CA HIS A 18 -12.26 -42.98 60.06
C HIS A 18 -12.38 -41.98 58.91
N MET A 19 -12.29 -42.56 57.73
CA MET A 19 -12.53 -41.96 56.43
C MET A 19 -14.04 -41.76 56.26
N SER A 20 -14.51 -40.52 56.18
CA SER A 20 -15.83 -40.20 55.64
C SER A 20 -15.64 -39.74 54.19
N VAL A 21 -15.90 -40.67 53.27
CA VAL A 21 -16.06 -40.41 51.84
C VAL A 21 -17.35 -39.61 51.67
N GLU A 22 -17.24 -38.32 51.38
CA GLU A 22 -18.35 -37.56 50.81
C GLU A 22 -18.27 -37.65 49.28
N SER A 23 -19.29 -38.28 48.69
CA SER A 23 -19.42 -38.52 47.25
C SER A 23 -20.58 -37.68 46.67
N LYS A 24 -20.26 -36.75 45.76
CA LYS A 24 -21.14 -36.15 44.73
C LYS A 24 -20.30 -35.12 43.94
N ARG A 25 -20.10 -35.15 42.62
CA ARG A 25 -20.67 -35.86 41.45
C ARG A 25 -19.58 -35.96 40.37
N PRO A 26 -19.63 -36.92 39.43
CA PRO A 26 -18.84 -36.86 38.21
C PRO A 26 -19.58 -35.97 37.21
N ALA A 27 -19.19 -34.70 37.08
CA ALA A 27 -19.72 -33.82 36.05
C ALA A 27 -18.70 -33.72 34.92
N THR A 28 -18.85 -34.67 33.99
CA THR A 28 -18.78 -34.48 32.53
C THR A 28 -17.70 -33.53 32.01
N ALA A 29 -16.75 -34.14 31.29
CA ALA A 29 -16.00 -33.62 30.15
C ALA A 29 -15.67 -32.12 30.18
N GLU A 30 -14.37 -31.86 30.32
CA GLU A 30 -13.60 -30.66 29.99
C GLU A 30 -14.07 -29.95 28.70
N GLY A 31 -15.23 -29.30 28.78
CA GLY A 31 -15.90 -28.61 27.70
C GLY A 31 -16.74 -27.50 28.30
N LEU A 32 -16.67 -26.32 27.69
CA LEU A 32 -17.36 -25.13 28.18
C LEU A 32 -18.88 -25.38 28.24
N ASP A 33 -19.47 -25.46 29.43
CA ASP A 33 -20.92 -25.63 29.59
C ASP A 33 -21.67 -24.35 29.18
N LEU A 34 -22.12 -24.33 27.93
CA LEU A 34 -22.84 -23.21 27.31
C LEU A 34 -24.11 -22.82 28.07
N TYR A 35 -24.77 -23.76 28.75
CA TYR A 35 -25.98 -23.49 29.51
C TYR A 35 -25.67 -22.73 30.82
N ALA A 36 -24.64 -23.17 31.55
CA ALA A 36 -24.21 -22.47 32.76
C ALA A 36 -23.72 -21.03 32.45
N VAL A 37 -22.99 -20.84 31.33
CA VAL A 37 -22.50 -19.52 30.89
C VAL A 37 -23.65 -18.59 30.48
N THR A 38 -24.68 -19.09 29.79
CA THR A 38 -25.83 -18.26 29.37
C THR A 38 -26.69 -17.79 30.55
N VAL A 39 -26.98 -18.67 31.52
CA VAL A 39 -27.76 -18.29 32.72
C VAL A 39 -27.00 -17.27 33.58
N THR A 40 -25.68 -17.42 33.72
CA THR A 40 -24.84 -16.47 34.48
C THR A 40 -24.75 -15.10 33.82
N LEU A 41 -24.60 -15.04 32.50
CA LEU A 41 -24.70 -13.80 31.71
C LEU A 41 -26.06 -13.12 31.85
N TRP A 42 -27.16 -13.90 31.80
CA TRP A 42 -28.52 -13.36 31.92
C TRP A 42 -28.77 -12.74 33.31
N ARG A 43 -28.22 -13.33 34.37
CA ARG A 43 -28.31 -12.81 35.74
C ARG A 43 -27.54 -11.50 35.94
N GLN A 44 -26.48 -11.27 35.16
CA GLN A 44 -25.61 -10.09 35.25
C GLN A 44 -25.78 -9.11 34.07
N LYS A 45 -26.99 -9.02 33.52
CA LYS A 45 -27.31 -8.16 32.35
C LYS A 45 -26.81 -6.71 32.44
N LEU A 46 -26.74 -6.11 33.64
CA LEU A 46 -26.24 -4.74 33.83
C LEU A 46 -24.72 -4.64 33.65
N VAL A 47 -23.97 -5.64 34.10
CA VAL A 47 -22.50 -5.70 33.91
C VAL A 47 -22.19 -5.88 32.43
N VAL A 48 -22.92 -6.77 31.77
CA VAL A 48 -22.81 -6.99 30.31
C VAL A 48 -23.14 -5.72 29.55
N LEU A 49 -24.25 -5.06 29.88
CA LEU A 49 -24.67 -3.81 29.26
C LEU A 49 -23.63 -2.70 29.46
N GLY A 50 -23.09 -2.55 30.67
CA GLY A 50 -22.05 -1.57 30.98
C GLY A 50 -20.76 -1.81 30.19
N GLY A 51 -20.33 -3.06 30.07
CA GLY A 51 -19.17 -3.44 29.26
C GLY A 51 -19.38 -3.17 27.77
N CYS A 52 -20.56 -3.51 27.22
CA CYS A 52 -20.92 -3.18 25.85
C CYS A 52 -20.93 -1.66 25.61
N LEU A 53 -21.51 -0.89 26.54
CA LEU A 53 -21.59 0.56 26.42
C LEU A 53 -20.20 1.20 26.47
N LEU A 54 -19.32 0.73 27.35
CA LEU A 54 -17.92 1.17 27.38
C LEU A 54 -17.19 0.84 26.07
N GLY A 55 -17.38 -0.37 25.54
CA GLY A 55 -16.81 -0.77 24.25
C GLY A 55 -17.30 0.11 23.10
N VAL A 56 -18.60 0.43 23.06
CA VAL A 56 -19.18 1.35 22.07
C VAL A 56 -18.61 2.76 22.23
N LEU A 57 -18.45 3.27 23.45
CA LEU A 57 -17.83 4.57 23.69
C LEU A 57 -16.39 4.63 23.18
N ILE A 58 -15.59 3.59 23.42
CA ILE A 58 -14.21 3.49 22.90
C ILE A 58 -14.22 3.44 21.37
N ALA A 59 -15.13 2.66 20.76
CA ALA A 59 -15.25 2.55 19.31
C ALA A 59 -15.65 3.89 18.67
N ILE A 60 -16.60 4.62 19.26
CA ILE A 60 -17.00 5.96 18.80
C ILE A 60 -15.83 6.93 18.93
N ALA A 61 -15.13 6.93 20.07
CA ALA A 61 -13.96 7.78 20.27
C ALA A 61 -12.89 7.52 19.20
N TYR A 62 -12.63 6.25 18.88
CA TYR A 62 -11.73 5.87 17.80
C TYR A 62 -12.20 6.39 16.43
N LEU A 63 -13.48 6.21 16.10
CA LEU A 63 -14.06 6.64 14.82
C LEU A 63 -13.95 8.16 14.61
N LEU A 64 -14.01 8.96 15.68
CA LEU A 64 -13.89 10.41 15.63
C LEU A 64 -12.43 10.90 15.47
N ILE A 65 -11.44 10.09 15.86
CA ILE A 65 -10.01 10.45 15.81
C ILE A 65 -9.34 9.87 14.55
N ALA A 66 -9.82 8.74 14.04
CA ALA A 66 -9.25 8.08 12.88
C ALA A 66 -9.37 8.97 11.63
N GLN A 67 -8.23 9.37 11.06
CA GLN A 67 -8.21 10.14 9.82
C GLN A 67 -8.71 9.25 8.67
N PRO A 68 -9.71 9.68 7.88
CA PRO A 68 -10.15 8.94 6.72
C PRO A 68 -9.02 8.90 5.69
N VAL A 69 -8.82 7.74 5.05
CA VAL A 69 -7.88 7.58 3.95
C VAL A 69 -8.67 7.12 2.73
N TYR A 70 -8.63 7.93 1.67
CA TYR A 70 -9.26 7.64 0.39
C TYR A 70 -8.24 7.06 -0.57
N GLU A 71 -8.69 6.15 -1.42
CA GLU A 71 -7.89 5.59 -2.52
C GLU A 71 -8.40 6.14 -3.85
N ALA A 72 -7.51 6.78 -4.60
CA ALA A 72 -7.74 7.11 -6.01
C ALA A 72 -6.95 6.13 -6.88
N LYS A 73 -7.56 5.68 -7.98
CA LYS A 73 -6.97 4.70 -8.88
C LYS A 73 -7.23 5.03 -10.34
N GLY A 74 -6.15 5.21 -11.10
CA GLY A 74 -6.17 5.44 -12.54
C GLY A 74 -5.59 4.23 -13.27
N PHE A 75 -6.24 3.81 -14.36
CA PHE A 75 -5.75 2.73 -15.23
C PHE A 75 -5.20 3.31 -16.52
N VAL A 76 -4.04 2.83 -16.93
CA VAL A 76 -3.41 3.21 -18.20
C VAL A 76 -3.23 1.96 -19.05
N ILE A 77 -3.50 2.10 -20.34
CA ILE A 77 -3.43 1.04 -21.33
C ILE A 77 -2.53 1.48 -22.49
N PRO A 78 -1.98 0.53 -23.27
CA PRO A 78 -1.24 0.87 -24.48
C PRO A 78 -2.07 1.73 -25.46
N PRO A 79 -1.43 2.65 -26.21
CA PRO A 79 -2.10 3.36 -27.28
C PRO A 79 -2.50 2.40 -28.41
N THR A 80 -3.44 2.82 -29.24
CA THR A 80 -3.78 2.09 -30.46
C THR A 80 -2.74 2.34 -31.56
N GLN A 81 -2.78 1.52 -32.61
CA GLN A 81 -1.94 1.75 -33.79
C GLN A 81 -2.24 3.11 -34.44
N ASN A 82 -3.53 3.50 -34.48
CA ASN A 82 -3.98 4.76 -35.06
C ASN A 82 -3.45 5.97 -34.28
N ASP A 83 -3.38 5.87 -32.94
CA ASP A 83 -2.87 6.95 -32.08
C ASP A 83 -1.40 7.29 -32.36
N ILE A 84 -0.63 6.34 -32.92
CA ILE A 84 0.80 6.51 -33.22
C ILE A 84 1.10 6.69 -34.71
N GLU A 85 0.10 6.73 -35.58
CA GLU A 85 0.31 6.91 -37.03
C GLU A 85 1.05 8.20 -37.35
N GLY A 86 0.72 9.29 -36.64
CA GLY A 86 1.39 10.57 -36.80
C GLY A 86 2.90 10.51 -36.51
N LEU A 87 3.32 9.68 -35.54
CA LEU A 87 4.75 9.46 -35.24
C LEU A 87 5.45 8.66 -36.35
N ASN A 88 4.71 7.83 -37.07
CA ASN A 88 5.21 6.94 -38.11
C ASN A 88 5.13 7.53 -39.53
N TYR A 89 4.58 8.72 -39.68
CA TYR A 89 4.50 9.37 -40.97
C TYR A 89 5.89 9.52 -41.63
N GLY A 90 6.05 8.95 -42.83
CA GLY A 90 7.30 8.98 -43.57
C GLY A 90 8.41 8.07 -43.04
N ARG A 91 8.19 7.33 -41.94
CA ARG A 91 9.14 6.37 -41.39
C ARG A 91 8.96 5.02 -42.07
N THR A 92 9.91 4.68 -42.95
CA THR A 92 9.95 3.38 -43.62
C THR A 92 11.38 2.85 -43.66
N PRO A 93 11.56 1.51 -43.74
CA PRO A 93 12.88 0.93 -43.95
C PRO A 93 13.59 1.50 -45.19
N SER A 94 12.83 1.83 -46.25
CA SER A 94 13.35 2.50 -47.45
C SER A 94 13.95 3.87 -47.18
N ASN A 95 13.39 4.60 -46.21
CA ASN A 95 13.91 5.90 -45.76
C ASN A 95 14.97 5.76 -44.64
N ARG A 96 15.48 4.54 -44.39
CA ARG A 96 16.43 4.24 -43.30
C ARG A 96 15.93 4.66 -41.91
N LEU A 97 14.61 4.70 -41.70
CA LEU A 97 13.96 5.07 -40.44
C LEU A 97 12.98 3.97 -40.02
N ALA A 98 13.24 3.32 -38.89
CA ALA A 98 12.36 2.27 -38.39
C ALA A 98 11.05 2.87 -37.83
N PRO A 99 9.87 2.34 -38.19
CA PRO A 99 8.62 2.79 -37.57
C PRO A 99 8.59 2.42 -36.09
N TYR A 100 8.03 3.30 -35.26
CA TYR A 100 7.69 3.01 -33.87
C TYR A 100 6.54 2.02 -33.80
N THR A 101 6.68 1.02 -32.94
CA THR A 101 5.58 0.13 -32.57
C THR A 101 4.80 0.70 -31.38
N VAL A 102 3.57 0.24 -31.17
CA VAL A 102 2.78 0.51 -29.96
C VAL A 102 3.58 0.18 -28.70
N LYS A 103 4.33 -0.93 -28.73
CA LYS A 103 5.18 -1.37 -27.63
C LYS A 103 6.31 -0.38 -27.34
N ASP A 104 6.96 0.16 -28.37
CA ASP A 104 8.05 1.13 -28.18
C ASP A 104 7.54 2.38 -27.49
N VAL A 105 6.46 2.98 -28.01
CA VAL A 105 5.84 4.20 -27.46
C VAL A 105 5.37 3.96 -26.03
N TYR A 106 4.68 2.85 -25.79
CA TYR A 106 4.16 2.54 -24.48
C TYR A 106 5.27 2.23 -23.46
N SER A 107 6.35 1.57 -23.87
CA SER A 107 7.49 1.30 -22.98
C SER A 107 8.19 2.58 -22.53
N ILE A 108 8.30 3.59 -23.39
CA ILE A 108 8.84 4.91 -23.05
C ILE A 108 7.92 5.61 -22.04
N PHE A 109 6.61 5.52 -22.24
CA PHE A 109 5.64 6.02 -21.27
C PHE A 109 5.77 5.34 -19.91
N ILE A 110 5.80 4.01 -19.84
CA ILE A 110 5.95 3.27 -18.58
C ILE A 110 7.26 3.59 -17.88
N LYS A 111 8.37 3.69 -18.63
CA LYS A 111 9.66 4.13 -18.10
C LYS A 111 9.55 5.50 -17.43
N ASN A 112 8.90 6.47 -18.06
CA ASN A 112 8.72 7.82 -17.49
C ASN A 112 7.73 7.81 -16.31
N LEU A 113 6.66 7.02 -16.40
CA LEU A 113 5.68 6.85 -15.32
C LEU A 113 6.32 6.31 -14.04
N GLN A 114 7.24 5.36 -14.16
CA GLN A 114 7.95 4.76 -13.03
C GLN A 114 9.21 5.54 -12.61
N ALA A 115 9.56 6.61 -13.33
CA ALA A 115 10.80 7.32 -13.11
C ALA A 115 10.81 8.01 -11.75
N GLU A 116 11.90 7.80 -11.01
CA GLU A 116 12.15 8.47 -9.74
C GLU A 116 12.20 10.00 -9.89
N SER A 117 12.68 10.49 -11.03
CA SER A 117 12.68 11.92 -11.35
C SER A 117 11.28 12.50 -11.38
N LEU A 118 10.32 11.82 -12.02
CA LEU A 118 8.92 12.23 -12.05
C LEU A 118 8.31 12.19 -10.64
N ARG A 119 8.58 11.12 -9.87
CA ARG A 119 8.10 11.03 -8.49
C ARG A 119 8.61 12.19 -7.63
N ARG A 120 9.88 12.55 -7.76
CA ARG A 120 10.50 13.66 -7.01
C ARG A 120 9.98 15.03 -7.44
N GLU A 121 9.85 15.26 -8.75
CA GLU A 121 9.23 16.46 -9.32
C GLU A 121 7.81 16.63 -8.76
N PHE A 122 6.99 15.59 -8.87
CA PHE A 122 5.61 15.63 -8.40
C PHE A 122 5.50 15.87 -6.90
N PHE A 123 6.36 15.22 -6.10
CA PHE A 123 6.41 15.46 -4.66
C PHE A 123 6.68 16.93 -4.35
N LYS A 124 7.70 17.50 -4.99
CA LYS A 124 8.12 18.88 -4.75
C LYS A 124 7.06 19.89 -5.18
N ASP A 125 6.44 19.67 -6.34
CA ASP A 125 5.60 20.67 -7.00
C ASP A 125 4.13 20.57 -6.56
N HIS A 126 3.67 19.41 -6.09
CA HIS A 126 2.27 19.17 -5.74
C HIS A 126 2.04 18.72 -4.30
N TYR A 127 2.81 17.75 -3.80
CA TYR A 127 2.57 17.16 -2.48
C TYR A 127 3.09 18.06 -1.34
N LEU A 128 4.35 18.48 -1.43
CA LEU A 128 5.04 19.23 -0.39
C LEU A 128 4.32 20.56 -0.04
N PRO A 129 3.87 21.39 -1.01
CA PRO A 129 3.17 22.64 -0.71
C PRO A 129 1.87 22.44 0.08
N VAL A 130 1.15 21.35 -0.17
CA VAL A 130 -0.12 21.04 0.51
C VAL A 130 0.10 20.43 1.90
N SER A 131 1.26 19.79 2.11
CA SER A 131 1.63 19.23 3.43
C SER A 131 1.89 20.30 4.51
N GLY A 132 1.99 21.58 4.12
CA GLY A 132 2.31 22.69 5.01
C GLY A 132 3.81 22.83 5.33
N ALA A 133 4.66 21.91 4.85
CA ALA A 133 6.10 22.01 4.95
C ALA A 133 6.69 22.70 3.70
N SER A 134 7.68 23.57 3.90
CA SER A 134 8.44 24.19 2.80
C SER A 134 9.59 23.32 2.30
N GLU A 135 10.08 22.42 3.14
CA GLU A 135 11.23 21.55 2.88
C GLU A 135 11.03 20.17 3.52
N ASP A 136 11.79 19.19 3.04
CA ASP A 136 11.88 17.85 3.65
C ASP A 136 13.34 17.43 3.85
N PRO A 137 14.07 18.04 4.81
CA PRO A 137 15.51 17.81 4.97
C PRO A 137 15.86 16.35 5.31
N LYS A 138 14.93 15.64 5.95
CA LYS A 138 15.09 14.24 6.39
C LYS A 138 14.53 13.23 5.38
N GLY A 139 13.86 13.69 4.32
CA GLY A 139 13.23 12.83 3.32
C GLY A 139 12.02 12.04 3.84
N SER A 140 11.50 12.34 5.03
CA SER A 140 10.43 11.57 5.66
C SER A 140 9.08 11.80 4.99
N LEU A 141 8.80 13.02 4.53
CA LEU A 141 7.57 13.31 3.80
C LEU A 141 7.61 12.65 2.41
N TYR A 142 8.78 12.67 1.77
CA TYR A 142 8.99 12.00 0.50
C TYR A 142 8.81 10.49 0.61
N ALA A 143 9.36 9.87 1.65
CA ALA A 143 9.20 8.43 1.90
C ALA A 143 7.72 8.07 2.06
N TYR A 144 6.98 8.82 2.88
CA TYR A 144 5.55 8.60 3.09
C TYR A 144 4.73 8.78 1.79
N PHE A 145 5.02 9.82 1.01
CA PHE A 145 4.40 10.02 -0.31
C PHE A 145 4.73 8.89 -1.28
N SER A 146 5.98 8.43 -1.30
CA SER A 146 6.43 7.38 -2.21
C SER A 146 5.79 6.03 -1.89
N GLU A 147 5.52 5.74 -0.62
CA GLU A 147 4.79 4.54 -0.20
C GLU A 147 3.29 4.63 -0.46
N SER A 148 2.73 5.85 -0.48
CA SER A 148 1.30 6.06 -0.75
C SER A 148 0.96 6.07 -2.24
N LEU A 149 1.92 6.41 -3.10
CA LEU A 149 1.81 6.36 -4.57
C LEU A 149 2.35 5.03 -5.13
N LEU A 150 1.45 4.13 -5.48
CA LEU A 150 1.76 2.80 -6.01
C LEU A 150 1.52 2.72 -7.51
N ILE A 151 2.49 2.16 -8.23
CA ILE A 151 2.38 1.87 -9.66
C ILE A 151 2.55 0.37 -9.83
N SER A 152 1.54 -0.31 -10.38
CA SER A 152 1.50 -1.76 -10.46
C SER A 152 0.92 -2.26 -11.78
N VAL A 153 1.34 -3.45 -12.20
CA VAL A 153 0.77 -4.14 -13.36
C VAL A 153 -0.60 -4.71 -12.97
N VAL A 154 -1.56 -4.59 -13.88
CA VAL A 154 -2.93 -5.07 -13.70
C VAL A 154 -3.14 -6.34 -14.52
N GLY A 155 -3.32 -7.46 -13.81
CA GLY A 155 -3.53 -8.77 -14.42
C GLY A 155 -2.25 -9.60 -14.54
N LYS A 156 -2.38 -10.81 -15.11
CA LYS A 156 -1.26 -11.73 -15.35
C LYS A 156 -0.69 -11.61 -16.78
N ASP A 157 -1.37 -10.88 -17.66
CA ASP A 157 -0.98 -10.76 -19.06
C ASP A 157 0.03 -9.64 -19.31
N VAL A 158 0.93 -9.94 -20.25
CA VAL A 158 2.06 -9.12 -20.69
C VAL A 158 1.60 -7.91 -21.53
N ASP A 159 0.30 -7.83 -21.85
CA ASP A 159 -0.32 -6.70 -22.58
C ASP A 159 -0.38 -5.40 -21.77
N GLY A 160 0.17 -5.41 -20.55
CA GLY A 160 0.85 -4.24 -20.00
C GLY A 160 -0.05 -3.17 -19.42
N ARG A 161 -1.26 -3.48 -18.94
CA ARG A 161 -2.05 -2.47 -18.23
C ARG A 161 -1.36 -2.11 -16.92
N TYR A 162 -1.21 -0.82 -16.63
CA TYR A 162 -0.73 -0.36 -15.33
C TYR A 162 -1.87 0.34 -14.58
N SER A 163 -1.83 0.25 -13.26
CA SER A 163 -2.60 1.12 -12.38
C SER A 163 -1.67 2.04 -11.60
N VAL A 164 -2.08 3.30 -11.50
CA VAL A 164 -1.52 4.28 -10.58
C VAL A 164 -2.53 4.49 -9.47
N THR A 165 -2.11 4.21 -8.25
CA THR A 165 -2.95 4.28 -7.06
C THR A 165 -2.32 5.25 -6.07
N LEU A 166 -3.13 6.13 -5.49
CA LEU A 166 -2.70 7.04 -4.45
C LEU A 166 -3.67 6.95 -3.27
N ARG A 167 -3.11 6.76 -2.07
CA ARG A 167 -3.86 6.80 -0.81
C ARG A 167 -3.60 8.12 -0.10
N TYR A 168 -4.66 8.91 0.13
CA TYR A 168 -4.53 10.24 0.74
C TYR A 168 -5.78 10.64 1.54
N GLY A 169 -5.62 11.58 2.48
CA GLY A 169 -6.70 12.00 3.39
C GLY A 169 -7.80 12.83 2.74
N ASP A 170 -7.57 13.32 1.52
CA ASP A 170 -8.49 14.14 0.74
C ASP A 170 -8.81 13.44 -0.58
N ARG A 171 -10.09 13.21 -0.85
CA ARG A 171 -10.58 12.43 -2.00
C ARG A 171 -10.31 13.16 -3.31
N GLU A 172 -10.60 14.46 -3.35
CA GLU A 172 -10.49 15.32 -4.51
C GLU A 172 -9.02 15.47 -4.92
N LEU A 173 -8.14 15.71 -3.95
CA LEU A 173 -6.70 15.77 -4.17
C LEU A 173 -6.13 14.42 -4.61
N ALA A 174 -6.55 13.31 -4.00
CA ALA A 174 -6.09 11.99 -4.41
C ALA A 174 -6.38 11.72 -5.90
N SER A 175 -7.63 11.97 -6.33
CA SER A 175 -8.04 11.77 -7.72
C SER A 175 -7.28 12.69 -8.67
N LYS A 176 -7.20 13.98 -8.31
CA LYS A 176 -6.50 14.98 -9.11
C LYS A 176 -5.02 14.65 -9.27
N TRP A 177 -4.35 14.23 -8.20
CA TRP A 177 -2.93 13.92 -8.24
C TRP A 177 -2.63 12.66 -9.06
N VAL A 178 -3.46 11.62 -8.98
CA VAL A 178 -3.32 10.44 -9.85
C VAL A 178 -3.42 10.84 -11.32
N GLU A 179 -4.43 11.63 -11.69
CA GLU A 179 -4.61 12.13 -13.05
C GLU A 179 -3.41 12.97 -13.51
N GLN A 180 -3.01 13.96 -12.71
CA GLN A 180 -1.88 14.84 -13.03
C GLN A 180 -0.56 14.07 -13.18
N TYR A 181 -0.33 13.07 -12.33
CA TYR A 181 0.85 12.22 -12.39
C TYR A 181 0.92 11.44 -13.72
N ILE A 182 -0.20 10.82 -14.12
CA ILE A 182 -0.32 10.08 -15.39
C ILE A 182 -0.12 11.02 -16.58
N ILE A 183 -0.79 12.18 -16.59
CA ILE A 183 -0.65 13.17 -17.67
C ILE A 183 0.79 13.64 -17.78
N ARG A 184 1.45 13.92 -16.65
CA ARG A 184 2.84 14.36 -16.64
C ARG A 184 3.79 13.30 -17.18
N ALA A 185 3.60 12.03 -16.83
CA ALA A 185 4.34 10.92 -17.43
C ALA A 185 4.16 10.87 -18.95
N GLY A 186 2.94 11.09 -19.45
CA GLY A 186 2.63 11.17 -20.87
C GLY A 186 3.39 12.30 -21.58
N GLN A 187 3.41 13.49 -20.98
CA GLN A 187 4.15 14.63 -21.51
C GLN A 187 5.66 14.34 -21.59
N LEU A 188 6.24 13.77 -20.53
CA LEU A 188 7.65 13.39 -20.52
C LEU A 188 7.98 12.36 -21.60
N ALA A 189 7.09 11.38 -21.82
CA ALA A 189 7.25 10.40 -22.88
C ALA A 189 7.24 11.03 -24.28
N VAL A 190 6.30 11.94 -24.55
CA VAL A 190 6.25 12.69 -25.82
C VAL A 190 7.51 13.53 -26.03
N LEU A 191 8.00 14.20 -24.98
CA LEU A 191 9.25 14.96 -25.03
C LEU A 191 10.45 14.06 -25.35
N GLU A 192 10.55 12.89 -24.71
CA GLU A 192 11.61 11.92 -24.97
C GLU A 192 11.55 11.38 -26.41
N ILE A 193 10.36 11.02 -26.91
CA ILE A 193 10.17 10.55 -28.28
C ILE A 193 10.59 11.62 -29.29
N ASN A 194 10.14 12.87 -29.13
CA ASN A 194 10.50 13.96 -30.03
C ASN A 194 12.01 14.24 -30.04
N LYS A 195 12.66 14.15 -28.86
CA LYS A 195 14.11 14.28 -28.75
C LYS A 195 14.83 13.15 -29.49
N ASN A 196 14.34 11.91 -29.37
CA ASN A 196 14.91 10.75 -30.06
C ASN A 196 14.77 10.89 -31.58
N ILE A 197 13.59 11.27 -32.08
CA ILE A 197 13.34 11.53 -33.51
C ILE A 197 14.29 12.61 -34.05
N SER A 198 14.42 13.73 -33.33
CA SER A 198 15.30 14.83 -33.74
C SER A 198 16.77 14.39 -33.81
N THR A 199 17.19 13.56 -32.86
CA THR A 199 18.56 13.01 -32.80
C THR A 199 18.81 12.05 -33.96
N GLU A 200 17.89 11.13 -34.23
CA GLU A 200 17.96 10.17 -35.34
C GLU A 200 18.01 10.89 -36.70
N ALA A 201 17.13 11.86 -36.93
CA ALA A 201 17.12 12.66 -38.15
C ALA A 201 18.45 13.40 -38.36
N GLY A 202 19.02 13.97 -37.30
CA GLY A 202 20.33 14.62 -37.34
C GLY A 202 21.48 13.66 -37.66
N MET A 203 21.45 12.44 -37.11
CA MET A 203 22.44 11.41 -37.45
C MET A 203 22.30 10.95 -38.90
N LEU A 204 21.08 10.73 -39.39
CA LEU A 204 20.83 10.36 -40.77
C LEU A 204 21.30 11.43 -41.76
N ALA A 205 21.03 12.71 -41.47
CA ALA A 205 21.49 13.83 -42.30
C ALA A 205 23.02 13.88 -42.40
N LYS A 206 23.74 13.64 -41.28
CA LYS A 206 25.20 13.56 -41.27
C LYS A 206 25.72 12.38 -42.09
N ASN A 207 25.13 11.20 -41.94
CA ASN A 207 25.53 10.01 -42.69
C ASN A 207 25.29 10.19 -44.19
N LEU A 208 24.14 10.73 -44.59
CA LEU A 208 23.85 11.04 -46.00
C LEU A 208 24.80 12.08 -46.58
N HIS A 209 25.19 13.09 -45.80
CA HIS A 209 26.19 14.06 -46.23
C HIS A 209 27.55 13.40 -46.50
N GLN A 210 27.99 12.50 -45.61
CA GLN A 210 29.21 11.73 -45.78
C GLN A 210 29.15 10.81 -47.02
N ASP A 211 28.02 10.12 -47.23
CA ASP A 211 27.78 9.30 -48.43
C ASP A 211 27.95 10.16 -49.71
N ILE A 212 27.33 11.34 -49.77
CA ILE A 212 27.42 12.26 -50.92
C ILE A 212 28.85 12.76 -51.16
N VAL A 213 29.57 13.14 -50.10
CA VAL A 213 30.96 13.60 -50.21
C VAL A 213 31.86 12.47 -50.72
N SER A 214 31.72 11.26 -50.19
CA SER A 214 32.52 10.10 -50.61
C SER A 214 32.33 9.74 -52.08
N VAL A 215 31.11 9.89 -52.62
CA VAL A 215 30.82 9.62 -54.04
C VAL A 215 31.36 10.71 -54.97
N ARG A 216 31.62 11.92 -54.47
CA ARG A 216 32.16 13.04 -55.27
C ARG A 216 33.69 13.06 -55.36
N GLU A 217 34.38 12.37 -54.47
CA GLU A 217 35.84 12.32 -54.43
C GLU A 217 36.44 11.18 -55.28
N VAL A 218 35.58 10.44 -56.00
CA VAL A 218 35.94 9.38 -56.98
C VAL A 218 35.66 9.88 -58.39
#